data_AF-A0A7X6V4V0-F1
#
_entry.id   AF-A0A7X6V4V0-F1
#
_cell.length_a   1.000
_cell.length_b   1.000
_cell.length_c   1.000
_cell.angle_alpha   90.00
_cell.angle_beta   90.00
_cell.angle_gamma   90.00
#
_symmetry.space_group_name_H-M   'P 1'
#
loop_
_entity.id
_entity.type
_entity.pdbx_description
1 polymer ?
#
loop_
_entity_poly.entity_id
_entity_poly.type
_entity_poly.pdbx_seq_one_letter_code
_entity_poly.pdbx_strand_id
1 'polypeptide(L)'
;MKKKWICTVCGYIHEGPEPPERCPICGVPASKFKEMEEKKEGLVWADEHKIGVAQGCDEEIWNSLKDHFTAECGEVGMYLAMSRQADREGYPEVAEAYKRIAWEEAEHAAKFAELIGEVVWDTKTNLKKRMEAEAEACADKKRIATKAKQLNYDAIHDTVHEMCKDEARHGQAFEGLYKRYFEK
;
A
#
# COMPACT_ATOMS: atom_id res chain seq x y z
N MET A 1 27.09 -5.00 -33.04
CA MET A 1 26.09 -5.27 -31.98
C MET A 1 24.78 -5.64 -32.66
N LYS A 2 24.05 -6.65 -32.18
CA LYS A 2 22.76 -7.03 -32.78
C LYS A 2 21.71 -6.01 -32.36
N LYS A 3 20.95 -5.46 -33.32
CA LYS A 3 19.83 -4.56 -33.01
C LYS A 3 18.75 -5.32 -32.24
N LYS A 4 18.01 -4.59 -31.41
CA LYS A 4 16.84 -5.12 -30.69
C LYS A 4 15.59 -4.44 -31.19
N TRP A 5 14.53 -5.22 -31.38
CA TRP A 5 13.25 -4.75 -31.86
C TRP A 5 12.17 -5.16 -30.88
N ILE A 6 11.37 -4.20 -30.39
CA ILE A 6 10.25 -4.48 -29.49
C ILE A 6 8.94 -4.42 -30.26
N CYS A 7 8.11 -5.45 -30.11
CA CYS A 7 6.73 -5.42 -30.57
C CYS A 7 5.92 -4.43 -29.72
N THR A 8 5.35 -3.39 -30.32
CA THR A 8 4.61 -2.34 -29.60
C THR A 8 3.24 -2.78 -29.09
N VAL A 9 2.81 -4.00 -29.44
CA VAL A 9 1.50 -4.56 -29.04
C VAL A 9 1.64 -5.49 -27.84
N CYS A 10 2.69 -6.31 -27.77
CA CYS A 10 2.84 -7.32 -26.72
C CYS A 10 4.17 -7.27 -25.96
N GLY A 11 5.09 -6.38 -26.34
CA GLY A 11 6.39 -6.24 -25.69
C GLY A 11 7.44 -7.30 -26.06
N TYR A 12 7.14 -8.25 -26.95
CA TYR A 12 8.14 -9.24 -27.41
C TYR A 12 9.39 -8.55 -27.98
N ILE A 13 10.57 -8.96 -27.51
CA ILE A 13 11.87 -8.43 -27.95
C ILE A 13 12.53 -9.44 -28.89
N HIS A 14 12.83 -9.00 -30.11
CA HIS A 14 13.60 -9.75 -31.11
C HIS A 14 15.03 -9.20 -31.20
N GLU A 15 16.03 -10.07 -31.20
CA GLU A 15 17.44 -9.69 -31.46
C GLU A 15 17.85 -10.10 -32.87
N GLY A 16 18.08 -9.14 -33.74
CA GLY A 16 18.35 -9.39 -35.15
C GLY A 16 18.58 -8.10 -35.94
N PRO A 17 19.12 -8.19 -37.18
CA PRO A 17 19.33 -7.02 -38.02
C PRO A 17 18.01 -6.31 -38.36
N GLU A 18 16.91 -7.06 -38.46
CA GLU A 18 15.57 -6.60 -38.84
C GLU A 18 14.51 -7.30 -37.95
N PRO A 19 13.29 -6.73 -37.79
CA PRO A 19 12.21 -7.39 -37.06
C PRO A 19 11.64 -8.58 -37.86
N PRO A 20 11.05 -9.60 -37.20
CA PRO A 20 10.42 -10.70 -37.91
C PRO A 20 9.18 -10.24 -38.69
N GLU A 21 8.85 -10.89 -39.81
CA GLU A 21 7.67 -10.56 -40.62
C GLU A 21 6.37 -10.56 -39.80
N ARG A 22 6.27 -11.49 -38.85
CA ARG A 22 5.18 -11.59 -37.89
C ARG A 22 5.72 -11.81 -36.49
N CYS A 23 5.12 -11.14 -35.52
CA CYS A 23 5.41 -11.37 -34.11
C CYS A 23 5.07 -12.82 -33.73
N PRO A 24 5.99 -13.59 -33.12
CA PRO A 24 5.72 -14.97 -32.71
C PRO A 24 4.74 -15.10 -31.53
N ILE A 25 4.47 -13.99 -30.82
CA ILE A 25 3.58 -13.98 -29.65
C ILE A 25 2.15 -13.57 -30.03
N CYS A 26 1.98 -12.43 -30.70
CA CYS A 26 0.64 -11.89 -31.02
C CYS A 26 0.29 -11.84 -32.51
N GLY A 27 1.20 -12.27 -33.41
CA GLY A 27 0.93 -12.40 -34.84
C GLY A 27 0.87 -11.10 -35.66
N VAL A 28 1.03 -9.92 -35.02
CA VAL A 28 1.04 -8.62 -35.71
C VAL A 28 2.24 -8.49 -36.66
N PRO A 29 2.11 -7.71 -37.76
CA PRO A 29 3.17 -7.58 -38.76
C PRO A 29 4.40 -6.83 -38.23
N ALA A 30 5.52 -6.98 -38.94
CA ALA A 30 6.79 -6.28 -38.70
C ALA A 30 6.66 -4.76 -38.51
N SER A 31 5.67 -4.11 -39.15
CA SER A 31 5.40 -2.67 -39.00
C SER A 31 4.98 -2.24 -37.59
N LYS A 32 4.65 -3.19 -36.72
CA LYS A 32 4.39 -2.97 -35.29
C LYS A 32 5.62 -3.19 -34.41
N PHE A 33 6.80 -3.36 -34.97
CA PHE A 33 8.05 -3.37 -34.22
C PHE A 33 8.72 -2.00 -34.23
N LYS A 34 9.33 -1.64 -33.10
CA LYS A 34 10.17 -0.45 -32.95
C LYS A 34 11.59 -0.88 -32.61
N GLU A 35 12.59 -0.31 -33.28
CA GLU A 35 14.00 -0.50 -32.90
C GLU A 35 14.21 0.11 -31.50
N MET A 36 14.81 -0.66 -30.60
CA MET A 36 15.13 -0.21 -29.25
C MET A 36 16.48 0.51 -29.27
N GLU A 37 16.49 1.77 -28.85
CA GLU A 37 17.72 2.52 -28.64
C GLU A 37 18.41 2.02 -27.35
N GLU A 38 19.72 1.75 -27.42
CA GLU A 38 20.53 1.53 -26.22
C GLU A 38 20.69 2.87 -25.48
N LYS A 39 19.90 3.07 -24.42
CA LYS A 39 20.06 4.22 -23.54
C LYS A 39 21.28 4.01 -22.63
N LYS A 40 22.24 4.94 -22.67
CA LYS A 40 23.48 4.89 -21.86
C LYS A 40 23.23 5.16 -20.36
N GLU A 41 22.10 5.77 -20.02
CA GLU A 41 21.74 6.11 -18.65
C GLU A 41 20.26 5.78 -18.38
N GLY A 42 20.03 4.71 -17.61
CA GLY A 42 18.74 4.41 -16.99
C GLY A 42 17.55 4.12 -17.92
N LEU A 43 16.44 3.76 -17.30
CA LEU A 43 15.12 3.70 -17.94
C LEU A 43 14.46 5.08 -17.86
N VAL A 44 13.73 5.46 -18.91
CA VAL A 44 12.91 6.67 -18.91
C VAL A 44 11.46 6.24 -19.02
N TRP A 45 10.65 6.65 -18.04
CA TRP A 45 9.22 6.37 -18.00
C TRP A 45 8.44 7.51 -18.66
N ALA A 46 7.37 7.18 -19.39
CA ALA A 46 6.57 8.17 -20.10
C ALA A 46 5.67 8.97 -19.15
N ASP A 47 5.23 8.35 -18.06
CA ASP A 47 4.45 8.95 -16.98
C ASP A 47 4.53 8.07 -15.73
N GLU A 48 4.08 8.60 -14.59
CA GLU A 48 4.03 7.89 -13.31
C GLU A 48 2.93 8.43 -12.39
N HIS A 49 2.49 7.60 -11.44
CA HIS A 49 1.61 8.07 -10.36
C HIS A 49 2.37 9.07 -9.48
N LYS A 50 1.68 10.15 -9.12
CA LYS A 50 2.22 11.22 -8.27
C LYS A 50 1.44 11.26 -6.97
N ILE A 51 2.17 11.25 -5.87
CA ILE A 51 1.60 11.46 -4.53
C ILE A 51 1.37 12.96 -4.34
N GLY A 52 0.25 13.32 -3.71
CA GLY A 52 -0.07 14.69 -3.32
C GLY A 52 -0.65 15.54 -4.46
N VAL A 53 -1.23 14.95 -5.51
CA VAL A 53 -1.79 15.72 -6.64
C VAL A 53 -2.94 16.64 -6.27
N ALA A 54 -3.60 16.40 -5.13
CA ALA A 54 -4.64 17.30 -4.62
C ALA A 54 -4.07 18.43 -3.73
N GLN A 55 -2.76 18.47 -3.45
CA GLN A 55 -2.17 19.55 -2.67
C GLN A 55 -2.37 20.91 -3.35
N GLY A 56 -2.99 21.84 -2.64
CA GLY A 56 -3.31 23.18 -3.17
C GLY A 56 -4.56 23.21 -4.04
N CYS A 57 -5.39 22.15 -4.07
CA CYS A 57 -6.73 22.22 -4.62
C CYS A 57 -7.65 23.08 -3.73
N ASP A 58 -8.90 23.24 -4.17
CA ASP A 58 -9.94 23.88 -3.38
C ASP A 58 -10.05 23.28 -1.96
N GLU A 59 -10.26 24.14 -0.97
CA GLU A 59 -10.25 23.77 0.46
C GLU A 59 -11.40 22.82 0.82
N GLU A 60 -12.59 23.00 0.24
CA GLU A 60 -13.74 22.13 0.48
C GLU A 60 -13.44 20.72 -0.05
N ILE A 61 -12.88 20.64 -1.26
CA ILE A 61 -12.46 19.37 -1.86
C ILE A 61 -11.38 18.72 -0.99
N TRP A 62 -10.36 19.48 -0.60
CA TRP A 62 -9.25 18.98 0.19
C TRP A 62 -9.68 18.37 1.53
N ASN A 63 -10.54 19.09 2.26
CA ASN A 63 -11.08 18.60 3.53
C ASN A 63 -11.98 17.39 3.32
N SER A 64 -12.81 17.39 2.27
CA SER A 64 -13.63 16.22 1.92
C SER A 64 -12.78 14.97 1.66
N LEU A 65 -11.64 15.10 0.96
CA LEU A 65 -10.73 13.97 0.75
C LEU A 65 -10.19 13.41 2.07
N LYS A 66 -9.86 14.26 3.04
CA LYS A 66 -9.37 13.86 4.37
C LYS A 66 -10.46 13.19 5.21
N ASP A 67 -11.67 13.71 5.15
CA ASP A 67 -12.83 13.14 5.83
C ASP A 67 -13.12 11.75 5.29
N HIS A 68 -13.12 11.59 3.96
CA HIS A 68 -13.28 10.28 3.33
C HIS A 68 -12.13 9.33 3.66
N PHE A 69 -10.86 9.75 3.61
CA PHE A 69 -9.74 8.91 4.05
C PHE A 69 -9.97 8.34 5.47
N THR A 70 -10.43 9.20 6.39
CA THR A 70 -10.70 8.82 7.77
C THR A 70 -11.90 7.87 7.88
N ALA A 71 -12.97 8.16 7.15
CA ALA A 71 -14.16 7.31 7.10
C ALA A 71 -13.83 5.90 6.59
N GLU A 72 -13.18 5.81 5.43
CA GLU A 72 -12.80 4.54 4.79
C GLU A 72 -11.88 3.70 5.71
N CYS A 73 -10.90 4.34 6.36
CA CYS A 73 -10.05 3.68 7.36
C CYS A 73 -10.86 3.12 8.54
N GLY A 74 -11.91 3.83 8.97
CA GLY A 74 -12.86 3.34 9.97
C GLY A 74 -13.67 2.15 9.46
N GLU A 75 -14.16 2.21 8.22
CA GLU A 75 -14.94 1.14 7.59
C GLU A 75 -14.18 -0.17 7.49
N VAL A 76 -12.89 -0.14 7.16
CA VAL A 76 -12.03 -1.33 7.17
C VAL A 76 -12.11 -2.05 8.53
N GLY A 77 -11.92 -1.31 9.62
CA GLY A 77 -11.99 -1.87 10.97
C GLY A 77 -13.39 -2.39 11.32
N MET A 78 -14.44 -1.65 10.94
CA MET A 78 -15.83 -2.04 11.18
C MET A 78 -16.20 -3.32 10.43
N TYR A 79 -15.92 -3.41 9.13
CA TYR A 79 -16.23 -4.59 8.33
C TYR A 79 -15.45 -5.82 8.78
N LEU A 80 -14.17 -5.69 9.16
CA LEU A 80 -13.43 -6.82 9.74
C LEU A 80 -14.02 -7.27 11.10
N ALA A 81 -14.52 -6.35 11.91
CA ALA A 81 -15.21 -6.68 13.16
C ALA A 81 -16.57 -7.38 12.91
N MET A 82 -17.35 -6.86 11.96
CA MET A 82 -18.63 -7.47 11.53
C MET A 82 -18.41 -8.86 10.95
N SER A 83 -17.35 -9.04 10.15
CA SER A 83 -16.95 -10.34 9.62
C SER A 83 -16.71 -11.36 10.74
N ARG A 84 -15.91 -10.99 11.75
CA ARG A 84 -15.65 -11.85 12.92
C ARG A 84 -16.93 -12.19 13.69
N GLN A 85 -17.91 -11.28 13.71
CA GLN A 85 -19.19 -11.54 14.34
C GLN A 85 -20.04 -12.52 13.52
N ALA A 86 -20.11 -12.35 12.19
CA ALA A 86 -20.81 -13.27 11.31
C ALA A 86 -20.27 -14.70 11.41
N ASP A 87 -18.94 -14.87 11.48
CA ASP A 87 -18.31 -16.19 11.71
C ASP A 87 -18.77 -16.83 13.04
N ARG A 88 -18.86 -16.05 14.13
CA ARG A 88 -19.31 -16.56 15.44
C ARG A 88 -20.78 -16.95 15.46
N GLU A 89 -21.60 -16.29 14.64
CA GLU A 89 -23.02 -16.59 14.48
C GLU A 89 -23.30 -17.71 13.48
N GLY A 90 -22.25 -18.24 12.82
CA GLY A 90 -22.36 -19.36 11.88
C GLY A 90 -22.71 -18.94 10.46
N TYR A 91 -22.42 -17.70 10.05
CA TYR A 91 -22.63 -17.18 8.69
C TYR A 91 -21.30 -16.92 7.95
N PRO A 92 -20.55 -17.97 7.58
CA PRO A 92 -19.21 -17.81 6.99
C PRO A 92 -19.24 -17.10 5.63
N GLU A 93 -20.28 -17.27 4.80
CA GLU A 93 -20.39 -16.56 3.52
C GLU A 93 -20.57 -15.05 3.70
N VAL A 94 -21.31 -14.64 4.75
CA VAL A 94 -21.47 -13.23 5.12
C VAL A 94 -20.14 -12.69 5.66
N ALA A 95 -19.41 -13.47 6.45
CA ALA A 95 -18.10 -13.09 6.96
C ALA A 95 -17.09 -12.84 5.82
N GLU A 96 -17.07 -13.70 4.80
CA GLU A 96 -16.22 -13.53 3.62
C GLU A 96 -16.62 -12.32 2.77
N ALA A 97 -17.92 -12.02 2.64
CA ALA A 97 -18.39 -10.80 1.98
C ALA A 97 -17.85 -9.55 2.68
N TYR A 98 -17.92 -9.49 4.02
CA TYR A 98 -17.35 -8.39 4.79
C TYR A 98 -15.83 -8.26 4.65
N LYS A 99 -15.08 -9.38 4.63
CA LYS A 99 -13.62 -9.34 4.42
C LYS A 99 -13.27 -8.75 3.05
N ARG A 100 -14.00 -9.14 2.00
CA ARG A 100 -13.77 -8.61 0.65
C ARG A 100 -14.04 -7.11 0.60
N ILE A 101 -15.17 -6.66 1.14
CA ILE A 101 -15.55 -5.24 1.17
C ILE A 101 -14.55 -4.43 2.00
N ALA A 102 -14.09 -4.94 3.15
CA ALA A 102 -13.03 -4.29 3.94
C ALA A 102 -11.75 -4.05 3.12
N TRP A 103 -11.46 -4.90 2.13
CA TRP A 103 -10.30 -4.74 1.25
C TRP A 103 -10.55 -3.79 0.09
N GLU A 104 -11.81 -3.63 -0.33
CA GLU A 104 -12.25 -2.57 -1.25
C GLU A 104 -12.15 -1.19 -0.57
N GLU A 105 -12.60 -1.05 0.69
CA GLU A 105 -12.47 0.24 1.40
C GLU A 105 -11.01 0.57 1.75
N ALA A 106 -10.17 -0.43 2.02
CA ALA A 106 -8.75 -0.19 2.20
C ALA A 106 -8.08 0.37 0.93
N GLU A 107 -8.52 -0.09 -0.25
CA GLU A 107 -8.09 0.43 -1.54
C GLU A 107 -8.61 1.86 -1.77
N HIS A 108 -9.84 2.17 -1.34
CA HIS A 108 -10.36 3.55 -1.36
C HIS A 108 -9.54 4.47 -0.45
N ALA A 109 -9.28 4.05 0.80
CA ALA A 109 -8.44 4.79 1.73
C ALA A 109 -7.03 5.03 1.17
N ALA A 110 -6.41 4.02 0.54
CA ALA A 110 -5.10 4.15 -0.08
C ALA A 110 -5.09 5.22 -1.19
N LYS A 111 -6.11 5.25 -2.05
CA LYS A 111 -6.25 6.27 -3.11
C LYS A 111 -6.42 7.68 -2.54
N PHE A 112 -7.25 7.85 -1.51
CA PHE A 112 -7.36 9.14 -0.84
C PHE A 112 -6.03 9.58 -0.21
N ALA A 113 -5.33 8.66 0.46
CA ALA A 113 -4.01 8.92 1.02
C ALA A 113 -2.99 9.37 -0.03
N GLU A 114 -2.97 8.73 -1.21
CA GLU A 114 -2.11 9.12 -2.33
C GLU A 114 -2.46 10.50 -2.90
N LEU A 115 -3.75 10.81 -3.07
CA LEU A 115 -4.20 12.12 -3.55
C LEU A 115 -3.78 13.24 -2.58
N ILE A 116 -3.92 13.01 -1.28
CA ILE A 116 -3.59 13.96 -0.21
C ILE A 116 -2.05 14.07 -0.06
N GLY A 117 -1.33 12.96 -0.03
CA GLY A 117 0.13 12.98 0.13
C GLY A 117 0.63 13.55 1.47
N GLU A 118 -0.21 13.53 2.52
CA GLU A 118 0.17 13.91 3.89
C GLU A 118 0.39 12.71 4.81
N VAL A 119 0.05 11.50 4.36
CA VAL A 119 0.16 10.25 5.14
C VAL A 119 0.95 9.15 4.41
N VAL A 120 1.46 9.46 3.21
CA VAL A 120 2.30 8.60 2.37
C VAL A 120 3.36 9.45 1.67
N TRP A 121 4.60 8.96 1.61
CA TRP A 121 5.78 9.63 1.07
C TRP A 121 6.68 8.62 0.34
N ASP A 122 7.97 8.95 0.17
CA ASP A 122 8.98 7.98 -0.25
C ASP A 122 9.17 6.87 0.78
N THR A 123 9.64 5.70 0.33
CA THR A 123 9.76 4.49 1.17
C THR A 123 10.65 4.71 2.41
N LYS A 124 11.73 5.50 2.30
CA LYS A 124 12.62 5.78 3.44
C LYS A 124 11.86 6.56 4.52
N THR A 125 11.16 7.61 4.11
CA THR A 125 10.34 8.43 5.00
C THR A 125 9.19 7.62 5.61
N ASN A 126 8.50 6.79 4.82
CA ASN A 126 7.41 5.93 5.30
C ASN A 126 7.88 4.99 6.41
N LEU A 127 8.98 4.26 6.20
CA LEU A 127 9.52 3.34 7.20
C LEU A 127 9.90 4.06 8.49
N LYS A 128 10.56 5.22 8.37
CA LYS A 128 10.94 6.02 9.54
C LYS A 128 9.73 6.49 10.34
N LYS A 129 8.74 7.09 9.66
CA LYS A 129 7.54 7.58 10.33
C LYS A 129 6.72 6.44 10.95
N ARG A 130 6.64 5.28 10.30
CA ARG A 130 5.93 4.13 10.88
C ARG A 130 6.67 3.54 12.08
N MET A 131 7.99 3.34 12.05
CA MET A 131 8.69 2.83 13.24
C MET A 131 8.58 3.77 14.45
N GLU A 132 8.63 5.09 14.22
CA GLU A 132 8.43 6.10 15.28
C GLU A 132 6.98 6.07 15.80
N ALA A 133 5.99 5.99 14.91
CA ALA A 133 4.58 5.89 15.28
C ALA A 133 4.28 4.60 16.07
N GLU A 134 4.87 3.46 15.70
CA GLU A 134 4.73 2.20 16.43
C GLU A 134 5.31 2.29 17.85
N ALA A 135 6.42 3.00 18.04
CA ALA A 135 7.01 3.20 19.37
C ALA A 135 6.08 4.02 20.29
N GLU A 136 5.49 5.09 19.78
CA GLU A 136 4.53 5.91 20.52
C GLU A 136 3.22 5.14 20.80
N ALA A 137 2.69 4.42 19.81
CA ALA A 137 1.50 3.58 19.97
C ALA A 137 1.72 2.46 20.99
N CYS A 138 2.92 1.86 21.02
CA CYS A 138 3.31 0.87 22.02
C CYS A 138 3.25 1.45 23.44
N ALA A 139 3.83 2.64 23.65
CA ALA A 139 3.81 3.32 24.94
C ALA A 139 2.38 3.67 25.38
N ASP A 140 1.54 4.18 24.47
CA ASP A 140 0.17 4.54 24.78
C ASP A 140 -0.71 3.32 25.10
N LYS A 141 -0.59 2.24 24.30
CA LYS A 141 -1.28 0.97 24.59
C LYS A 141 -0.85 0.39 25.94
N LYS A 142 0.43 0.51 26.32
CA LYS A 142 0.91 0.09 27.65
C LYS A 142 0.27 0.90 28.77
N ARG A 143 0.14 2.22 28.60
CA ARG A 143 -0.53 3.13 29.53
C ARG A 143 -2.00 2.74 29.71
N ILE A 144 -2.72 2.51 28.61
CA ILE A 144 -4.13 2.09 28.61
C ILE A 144 -4.30 0.75 29.33
N ALA A 145 -3.52 -0.27 28.96
CA ALA A 145 -3.58 -1.58 29.57
C ALA A 145 -3.31 -1.52 31.09
N THR A 146 -2.28 -0.76 31.49
CA THR A 146 -1.95 -0.57 32.92
C THR A 146 -3.11 0.05 33.68
N LYS A 147 -3.75 1.08 33.12
CA LYS A 147 -4.92 1.73 33.75
C LYS A 147 -6.12 0.78 33.80
N ALA A 148 -6.37 0.01 32.75
CA ALA A 148 -7.42 -0.99 32.73
C ALA A 148 -7.21 -2.03 33.83
N LYS A 149 -5.98 -2.50 34.05
CA LYS A 149 -5.67 -3.44 35.13
C LYS A 149 -5.90 -2.84 36.51
N GLN A 150 -5.50 -1.59 36.74
CA GLN A 150 -5.74 -0.87 38.01
C GLN A 150 -7.23 -0.72 38.33
N LEU A 151 -8.08 -0.65 37.31
CA LEU A 151 -9.54 -0.54 37.44
C LEU A 151 -10.25 -1.90 37.39
N ASN A 152 -9.51 -3.01 37.39
CA ASN A 152 -10.03 -4.39 37.28
C ASN A 152 -10.81 -4.68 35.97
N TYR A 153 -10.43 -4.04 34.87
CA TYR A 153 -10.96 -4.33 33.52
C TYR A 153 -10.05 -5.32 32.77
N ASP A 154 -10.02 -6.57 33.25
CA ASP A 154 -9.05 -7.57 32.80
C ASP A 154 -9.12 -7.87 31.30
N ALA A 155 -10.33 -8.02 30.73
CA ALA A 155 -10.48 -8.27 29.29
C ALA A 155 -9.91 -7.14 28.41
N ILE A 156 -10.02 -5.89 28.87
CA ILE A 156 -9.45 -4.72 28.18
C ILE A 156 -7.93 -4.73 28.33
N HIS A 157 -7.42 -4.96 29.54
CA HIS A 157 -5.98 -5.09 29.78
C HIS A 157 -5.36 -6.15 28.88
N ASP A 158 -5.90 -7.37 28.88
CA ASP A 158 -5.28 -8.50 28.18
C ASP A 158 -5.23 -8.25 26.67
N THR A 159 -6.32 -7.74 26.10
CA THR A 159 -6.39 -7.42 24.66
C THR A 159 -5.43 -6.30 24.28
N VAL A 160 -5.47 -5.16 24.99
CA VAL A 160 -4.65 -3.98 24.64
C VAL A 160 -3.17 -4.22 24.94
N HIS A 161 -2.85 -4.99 25.99
CA HIS A 161 -1.47 -5.35 26.29
C HIS A 161 -0.87 -6.28 25.24
N GLU A 162 -1.66 -7.18 24.65
CA GLU A 162 -1.17 -7.97 23.52
C GLU A 162 -0.91 -7.08 22.29
N MET A 163 -1.84 -6.17 21.97
CA MET A 163 -1.64 -5.19 20.90
C MET A 163 -0.42 -4.27 21.13
N CYS A 164 -0.06 -3.99 22.39
CA CYS A 164 1.17 -3.25 22.73
C CYS A 164 2.44 -4.02 22.29
N LYS A 165 2.47 -5.34 22.49
CA LYS A 165 3.60 -6.17 22.04
C LYS A 165 3.65 -6.26 20.51
N ASP A 166 2.50 -6.25 19.86
CA ASP A 166 2.42 -6.19 18.39
C ASP A 166 3.08 -4.91 17.85
N GLU A 167 2.80 -3.73 18.41
CA GLU A 167 3.44 -2.49 17.94
C GLU A 167 4.96 -2.56 18.10
N ALA A 168 5.46 -3.13 19.20
CA ALA A 168 6.90 -3.31 19.38
C ALA A 168 7.49 -4.22 18.29
N ARG A 169 6.80 -5.31 17.94
CA ARG A 169 7.19 -6.22 16.85
C ARG A 169 7.14 -5.51 15.49
N HIS A 170 6.12 -4.70 15.23
CA HIS A 170 5.98 -3.93 13.98
C HIS A 170 7.08 -2.88 13.85
N GLY A 171 7.33 -2.12 14.92
CA GLY A 171 8.40 -1.12 15.00
C GLY A 171 9.78 -1.74 14.75
N GLN A 172 10.09 -2.89 15.36
CA GLN A 172 11.33 -3.63 15.10
C GLN A 172 11.45 -4.07 13.64
N ALA A 173 10.36 -4.53 13.02
CA ALA A 173 10.36 -4.91 11.62
C ALA A 173 10.66 -3.71 10.71
N PHE A 174 9.99 -2.57 10.94
CA PHE A 174 10.24 -1.35 10.18
C PHE A 174 11.64 -0.78 10.39
N GLU A 175 12.14 -0.77 11.63
CA GLU A 175 13.49 -0.32 11.96
C GLU A 175 14.55 -1.20 11.26
N GLY A 176 14.37 -2.52 11.30
CA GLY A 176 15.27 -3.47 10.62
C GLY A 176 15.33 -3.24 9.11
N LEU A 177 14.17 -3.00 8.47
CA LEU A 177 14.08 -2.67 7.05
C LEU A 177 14.72 -1.30 6.75
N TYR A 178 14.45 -0.30 7.59
CA TYR A 178 15.02 1.03 7.45
C TYR A 178 16.55 1.00 7.49
N LYS A 179 17.12 0.34 8.52
CA LYS A 179 18.57 0.15 8.64
C LYS A 179 19.14 -0.58 7.43
N ARG A 180 18.54 -1.72 7.05
CA ARG A 180 19.03 -2.55 5.94
C ARG A 180 19.14 -1.79 4.60
N TYR A 181 18.17 -0.93 4.29
CA TYR A 181 18.08 -0.31 2.97
C TYR A 181 18.53 1.16 2.94
N PHE A 182 18.51 1.88 4.07
CA PHE A 182 18.61 3.35 4.08
C PHE A 182 19.60 3.95 5.08
N GLU A 183 20.18 3.15 5.99
CA GLU A 183 21.33 3.51 6.81
C GLU A 183 22.50 2.60 6.45
N LYS A 184 23.45 3.12 5.67
CA LYS A 184 24.73 2.45 5.36
C LYS A 184 25.86 3.17 6.06
#